data_AF-A0A8X8FSP9-F1
#
_entry.id   AF-A0A8X8FSP9-F1
#
_cell.length_a   1.000
_cell.length_b   1.000
_cell.length_c   1.000
_cell.angle_alpha   90.00
_cell.angle_beta   90.00
_cell.angle_gamma   90.00
#
_symmetry.space_group_name_H-M   'P 1'
#
loop_
_entity.id
_entity.type
_entity.pdbx_description
1 polymer ?
#
loop_
_entity_poly.entity_id
_entity_poly.type
_entity_poly.pdbx_seq_one_letter_code
_entity_poly.pdbx_strand_id
1 'polypeptide(L)'
;MDQSASEILQRLEACELELQAARGYIKALEYGLHAVVAAHPAPAALAELWSHVLPELADVHGAGATGAPLFDAAFQQALAGLSDHIDGAARRTSGDQPA
;
A
#
# COMPACT_ATOMS: atom_id res chain seq x y z
N MET A 1 13.25 37.32 -19.44
CA MET A 1 12.40 36.44 -18.61
C MET A 1 13.27 35.28 -18.17
N ASP A 2 13.16 34.96 -16.89
CA ASP A 2 14.15 34.31 -16.04
C ASP A 2 14.34 32.83 -16.41
N GLN A 3 15.42 32.52 -17.14
CA GLN A 3 15.75 31.16 -17.60
C GLN A 3 15.75 30.15 -16.43
N SER A 4 16.18 30.60 -15.25
CA SER A 4 16.19 29.80 -14.03
C SER A 4 14.78 29.41 -13.55
N ALA A 5 13.82 30.33 -13.65
CA ALA A 5 12.42 30.06 -13.27
C ALA A 5 11.77 29.07 -14.24
N SER A 6 12.07 29.17 -15.54
CA SER A 6 11.58 28.23 -16.55
C SER A 6 12.09 26.80 -16.32
N GLU A 7 13.36 26.65 -15.96
CA GLU A 7 13.96 25.34 -15.67
C GLU A 7 13.38 24.69 -14.40
N ILE A 8 13.11 25.49 -13.37
CA ILE A 8 12.46 25.01 -12.14
C ILE A 8 11.03 24.53 -12.44
N LEU A 9 10.26 25.28 -13.22
CA LEU A 9 8.89 24.89 -13.58
C LEU A 9 8.87 23.58 -14.37
N GLN A 10 9.78 23.41 -15.34
CA GLN A 10 9.87 22.18 -16.12
C GLN A 10 10.23 20.97 -15.25
N ARG A 11 11.15 21.15 -14.29
CA ARG A 11 11.51 20.07 -13.34
C ARG A 11 10.36 19.74 -12.39
N LEU A 12 9.58 20.73 -11.97
CA LEU A 12 8.41 20.50 -11.13
C LEU A 12 7.33 19.72 -11.89
N GLU A 13 7.04 20.11 -13.13
CA GLU A 13 6.08 19.41 -13.99
C GLU A 13 6.49 17.95 -14.23
N ALA A 14 7.77 17.69 -14.49
CA ALA A 14 8.29 16.33 -14.61
C ALA A 14 8.12 15.52 -13.32
N CYS A 15 8.43 16.12 -12.16
CA CYS A 15 8.25 15.50 -10.85
C CYS A 15 6.77 15.18 -10.57
N GLU A 16 5.85 16.10 -10.88
CA GLU A 16 4.41 15.89 -10.73
C GLU A 16 3.90 14.75 -11.62
N LEU A 17 4.39 14.68 -12.86
CA LEU A 17 4.03 13.62 -13.78
C LEU A 17 4.52 12.24 -13.29
N GLU A 18 5.77 12.15 -12.84
CA GLU A 18 6.33 10.93 -12.26
C GLU A 18 5.57 10.49 -11.01
N LEU A 19 5.18 11.43 -10.14
CA LEU A 19 4.39 11.15 -8.95
C LEU A 19 3.00 10.61 -9.30
N GLN A 20 2.33 11.18 -10.32
CA GLN A 20 1.04 10.66 -10.78
C GLN A 20 1.18 9.26 -11.40
N ALA A 21 2.25 9.00 -12.16
CA ALA A 21 2.53 7.69 -12.72
C ALA A 21 2.74 6.65 -11.60
N ALA A 22 3.58 6.96 -10.61
CA ALA A 22 3.82 6.09 -9.45
C ALA A 22 2.53 5.80 -8.69
N ARG A 23 1.69 6.82 -8.46
CA ARG A 23 0.37 6.65 -7.84
C ARG A 23 -0.54 5.72 -8.65
N GLY A 24 -0.52 5.83 -9.99
CA GLY A 24 -1.25 4.93 -10.88
C GLY A 24 -0.80 3.48 -10.75
N TYR A 25 0.53 3.24 -10.76
CA TYR A 25 1.09 1.90 -10.57
C TYR A 25 0.71 1.29 -9.21
N ILE A 26 0.83 2.07 -8.13
CA ILE A 26 0.46 1.62 -6.78
C ILE A 26 -1.02 1.22 -6.74
N LYS A 27 -1.92 2.01 -7.33
CA LYS A 27 -3.35 1.65 -7.38
C LYS A 27 -3.62 0.39 -8.21
N ALA A 28 -2.95 0.22 -9.35
CA ALA A 28 -3.07 -1.02 -10.12
C ALA A 28 -2.63 -2.25 -9.30
N LEU A 29 -1.50 -2.13 -8.58
CA LEU A 29 -1.00 -3.19 -7.71
C LEU A 29 -1.98 -3.50 -6.56
N GLU A 30 -2.55 -2.47 -5.93
CA GLU A 30 -3.55 -2.61 -4.86
C GLU A 30 -4.77 -3.40 -5.33
N TYR A 31 -5.35 -3.05 -6.49
CA TYR A 31 -6.49 -3.79 -7.04
C TYR A 31 -6.13 -5.20 -7.48
N GLY A 32 -4.92 -5.40 -8.03
CA GLY A 32 -4.41 -6.74 -8.34
C GLY A 32 -4.32 -7.61 -7.09
N LEU A 33 -3.81 -7.04 -5.99
CA LEU A 33 -3.71 -7.73 -4.70
C LEU A 33 -5.08 -8.04 -4.13
N HIS A 34 -6.05 -7.13 -4.21
CA HIS A 34 -7.43 -7.41 -3.80
C HIS A 34 -8.03 -8.61 -4.57
N ALA A 35 -7.78 -8.69 -5.88
CA ALA A 35 -8.24 -9.82 -6.69
C ALA A 35 -7.57 -11.13 -6.26
N VAL A 36 -6.27 -11.11 -5.99
CA VAL A 36 -5.52 -12.29 -5.51
C VAL A 36 -6.02 -12.75 -4.14
N VAL A 37 -6.19 -11.83 -3.19
CA VAL A 37 -6.72 -12.12 -1.85
C VAL A 37 -8.12 -12.72 -1.94
N ALA A 38 -8.99 -12.15 -2.77
CA ALA A 38 -10.35 -12.62 -2.96
C ALA A 38 -10.43 -14.02 -3.60
N ALA A 39 -9.49 -14.36 -4.48
CA ALA A 39 -9.42 -15.66 -5.17
C ALA A 39 -8.52 -16.68 -4.46
N HIS A 40 -7.94 -16.34 -3.30
CA HIS A 40 -6.97 -17.20 -2.63
C HIS A 40 -7.64 -18.50 -2.14
N PRO A 41 -7.07 -19.68 -2.40
CA PRO A 41 -7.71 -20.96 -2.07
C PRO A 41 -7.74 -21.27 -0.57
N ALA A 42 -6.88 -20.63 0.22
CA ALA A 42 -6.83 -20.79 1.68
C ALA A 42 -6.73 -19.42 2.40
N PRO A 43 -7.83 -18.64 2.49
CA PRO A 43 -7.76 -17.28 3.04
C PRO A 43 -7.39 -17.21 4.52
N ALA A 44 -7.76 -18.21 5.32
CA ALA A 44 -7.37 -18.27 6.73
C ALA A 44 -5.84 -18.44 6.91
N ALA A 45 -5.21 -19.30 6.12
CA ALA A 45 -3.75 -19.48 6.14
C ALA A 45 -3.02 -18.22 5.65
N LEU A 46 -3.60 -17.50 4.68
CA LEU A 46 -3.08 -16.20 4.24
C LEU A 46 -3.14 -15.15 5.36
N ALA A 47 -4.24 -15.09 6.11
CA ALA A 47 -4.38 -14.18 7.26
C ALA A 47 -3.38 -14.50 8.37
N GLU A 48 -3.19 -15.78 8.68
CA GLU A 48 -2.18 -16.23 9.64
C GLU A 48 -0.78 -15.80 9.19
N LEU A 49 -0.39 -16.10 7.95
CA LEU A 49 0.91 -15.66 7.42
C LEU A 49 1.06 -14.14 7.48
N TRP A 50 0.04 -13.39 7.08
CA TRP A 50 0.05 -11.93 7.08
C TRP A 50 0.34 -11.34 8.47
N SER A 51 -0.26 -11.91 9.52
CA SER A 51 -0.02 -11.48 10.91
C SER A 51 1.44 -11.64 11.37
N HIS A 52 2.17 -12.62 10.83
CA HIS A 52 3.59 -12.84 11.13
C HIS A 52 4.51 -11.89 10.35
N VAL A 53 4.06 -11.45 9.17
CA VAL A 53 4.82 -10.59 8.25
C VAL A 53 4.76 -9.11 8.68
N LEU A 54 3.64 -8.66 9.26
CA LEU A 54 3.46 -7.27 9.70
C LEU A 54 4.57 -6.75 10.66
N PRO A 55 4.99 -7.49 11.70
CA PRO A 55 6.13 -7.11 12.55
C PRO A 55 7.42 -6.92 11.76
N GLU A 56 7.73 -7.82 10.83
CA GLU A 56 8.94 -7.73 10.01
C GLU A 56 8.93 -6.49 9.11
N LEU A 57 7.77 -6.12 8.54
CA LEU A 57 7.64 -4.88 7.78
C LEU A 57 7.85 -3.63 8.65
N ALA A 58 7.33 -3.63 9.88
CA ALA A 58 7.50 -2.54 10.82
C ALA A 58 8.98 -2.36 11.20
N ASP A 59 9.71 -3.45 11.41
CA ASP A 59 11.14 -3.43 11.75
C ASP A 59 12.00 -2.94 10.57
N VAL A 60 11.72 -3.41 9.35
CA VAL A 60 12.48 -3.02 8.14
C VAL A 60 12.26 -1.55 7.78
N HIS A 61 11.03 -1.05 7.90
CA HIS A 61 10.69 0.31 7.45
C HIS A 61 10.81 1.35 8.58
N GLY A 62 10.62 0.96 9.84
CA GLY A 62 10.78 1.83 11.01
C GLY A 62 12.23 2.22 11.30
N ALA A 63 13.20 1.42 10.86
CA ALA A 63 14.63 1.70 11.04
C ALA A 63 15.28 2.48 9.88
N GLY A 64 14.65 2.52 8.69
CA GLY A 64 15.26 3.01 7.45
C GLY A 64 14.65 4.29 6.86
N ALA A 65 13.43 4.67 7.26
CA ALA A 65 12.79 5.87 6.74
C ALA A 65 13.30 7.11 7.49
N THR A 66 14.35 7.74 6.98
CA THR A 66 14.75 9.07 7.44
C THR A 66 13.64 10.09 7.15
N GLY A 67 12.76 10.32 8.12
CA GLY A 67 12.13 11.61 8.37
C GLY A 67 10.95 12.05 7.50
N ALA A 68 10.09 11.13 7.04
CA ALA A 68 8.87 11.50 6.32
C ALA A 68 7.61 10.99 7.06
N PRO A 69 7.08 11.75 8.06
CA PRO A 69 5.86 11.37 8.78
C PRO A 69 4.66 11.06 7.87
N LEU A 70 4.61 11.71 6.69
CA LEU A 70 3.59 11.44 5.68
C LEU A 70 3.76 10.06 5.03
N PHE A 71 5.00 9.63 4.77
CA PHE A 71 5.28 8.29 4.26
C PHE A 71 4.87 7.24 5.28
N ASP A 72 5.28 7.40 6.53
CA ASP A 72 4.96 6.44 7.60
C ASP A 72 3.45 6.32 7.80
N ALA A 73 2.73 7.46 7.85
CA ALA A 73 1.29 7.47 7.96
C ALA A 73 0.60 6.80 6.76
N ALA A 74 1.03 7.11 5.53
CA ALA A 74 0.47 6.51 4.32
C ALA A 74 0.75 5.00 4.25
N PHE A 75 1.95 4.58 4.66
CA PHE A 75 2.36 3.18 4.70
C PHE A 75 1.55 2.39 5.74
N GLN A 76 1.42 2.91 6.97
CA GLN A 76 0.59 2.30 8.00
C GLN A 76 -0.89 2.21 7.57
N GLN A 77 -1.42 3.26 6.93
CA GLN A 77 -2.78 3.23 6.40
C GLN A 77 -2.96 2.15 5.32
N ALA A 78 -1.98 1.97 4.43
CA ALA A 78 -2.01 0.93 3.41
C ALA A 78 -1.97 -0.48 4.03
N LEU A 79 -1.13 -0.71 5.03
CA LEU A 79 -1.05 -1.98 5.76
C LEU A 79 -2.35 -2.30 6.51
N ALA A 80 -2.97 -1.30 7.14
CA ALA A 80 -4.26 -1.46 7.80
C ALA A 80 -5.35 -1.90 6.80
N GLY A 81 -5.47 -1.21 5.67
CA GLY A 81 -6.47 -1.55 4.65
C GLY A 81 -6.27 -2.94 4.03
N LEU A 82 -5.01 -3.37 3.85
CA LEU A 82 -4.71 -4.72 3.37
C LEU A 82 -5.08 -5.78 4.42
N SER A 83 -4.81 -5.52 5.70
CA SER A 83 -5.20 -6.41 6.81
C SER A 83 -6.71 -6.61 6.85
N ASP A 84 -7.49 -5.52 6.72
CA ASP A 84 -8.96 -5.59 6.67
C ASP A 84 -9.47 -6.47 5.52
N HIS A 85 -8.86 -6.37 4.34
CA HIS A 85 -9.25 -7.18 3.19
C HIS A 85 -8.91 -8.67 3.36
N ILE A 86 -7.74 -8.99 3.89
CA ILE A 86 -7.30 -10.36 4.16
C ILE A 86 -8.20 -11.00 5.23
N ASP A 87 -8.45 -10.30 6.33
CA ASP A 87 -9.35 -10.77 7.38
C ASP A 87 -10.79 -10.93 6.89
N GLY A 88 -11.25 -9.97 6.07
CA GLY A 88 -12.55 -10.05 5.41
C GLY A 88 -12.67 -11.28 4.50
N ALA A 89 -11.62 -11.64 3.77
CA ALA A 89 -11.59 -12.86 2.96
C ALA A 89 -11.63 -14.13 3.81
N ALA A 90 -10.85 -14.18 4.89
CA ALA A 90 -10.87 -15.30 5.85
C ALA A 90 -12.25 -15.51 6.47
N ARG A 91 -12.91 -14.44 6.96
CA ARG A 91 -14.26 -14.51 7.55
C ARG A 91 -15.31 -15.04 6.58
N ARG A 92 -15.30 -14.57 5.32
CA ARG A 92 -16.24 -15.04 4.28
C ARG A 92 -16.13 -16.54 4.04
N THR A 93 -14.91 -17.10 4.04
CA THR A 93 -14.72 -18.54 3.88
C THR A 93 -15.09 -19.37 5.11
N SER A 94 -15.03 -18.77 6.30
CA SER A 94 -15.42 -19.43 7.56
C SER A 94 -16.93 -19.45 7.81
N GLY A 95 -17.73 -18.78 6.96
CA GLY A 95 -19.19 -18.68 7.13
C GLY A 95 -19.64 -17.68 8.20
N ASP A 96 -18.70 -16.89 8.75
CA ASP A 96 -18.96 -15.89 9.78
C ASP A 96 -19.25 -14.54 9.10
N GLN A 97 -20.49 -14.34 8.69
CA GLN A 97 -20.94 -13.09 8.08
C GLN A 97 -21.95 -12.42 9.04
N PRO A 98 -21.66 -11.21 9.55
CA PRO A 98 -22.65 -10.48 10.32
C PRO A 98 -23.84 -10.14 9.42
N ALA A 99 -25.05 -10.33 9.96
CA ALA A 99 -26.34 -10.12 9.31
C ALA A 99 -26.56 -8.68 8.82
#